data_AF-A0A2D8WX16-F1
#
_entry.id   AF-A0A2D8WX16-F1
#
_cell.length_a   1.000
_cell.length_b   1.000
_cell.length_c   1.000
_cell.angle_alpha   90.00
_cell.angle_beta   90.00
_cell.angle_gamma   90.00
#
_symmetry.space_group_name_H-M   'P 1'
#
loop_
_entity.id
_entity.type
_entity.pdbx_description
1 polymer ?
#
loop_
_entity_poly.entity_id
_entity_poly.type
_entity_poly.pdbx_seq_one_letter_code
_entity_poly.pdbx_strand_id
1 'polypeptide(L)'
;MPDEGDSAGSETDGFISDVSSLPADLAPEAGADPAVSAGTGAVAGDPGDPGTAEETPEQILAAIIGTDRADALMGGDGADSIDGLGGSDDLRGGLGDDTIRGGSGQDWIQGDAAYGPGGNDEIHGGSGDDSLAGQGGDDLIWGDEGDDTILGGAGSDSLFGGAGNDWMSGNDGDDVLVSGGGSDDLDGGAGNDLLIGGDDDETAWIHGGDGEDTLMPGAGDFAEGNAGADQFVLKPVDGDLPTIADFDGTEDRIILHLPEDMTQGAQIQLVQHDDGTTLINVNGDAVARMLQLGGLRVEDIGIVPIRA
;
A
#
# COMPACT_ATOMS: atom_id res chain seq x y z
N MET A 1 -55.63 16.26 6.48
CA MET A 1 -54.31 15.80 6.93
C MET A 1 -54.30 14.29 6.83
N PRO A 2 -53.67 13.75 5.78
CA PRO A 2 -52.89 12.54 5.87
C PRO A 2 -51.40 12.87 5.73
N ASP A 3 -50.62 12.09 6.44
CA ASP A 3 -49.18 12.15 6.60
C ASP A 3 -48.46 11.66 5.32
N GLU A 4 -47.34 12.30 5.03
CA GLU A 4 -46.45 12.07 3.88
C GLU A 4 -45.70 10.75 4.14
N GLY A 5 -45.57 9.85 3.17
CA GLY A 5 -44.41 9.91 2.28
C GLY A 5 -43.26 9.07 2.82
N ASP A 6 -43.40 7.75 2.72
CA ASP A 6 -42.27 6.80 2.86
C ASP A 6 -41.40 6.95 1.61
N SER A 7 -40.38 7.81 1.69
CA SER A 7 -39.38 7.99 0.63
C SER A 7 -38.22 7.04 0.88
N ALA A 8 -37.96 6.20 -0.12
CA ALA A 8 -36.82 5.31 -0.26
C ALA A 8 -35.54 5.84 0.40
N GLY A 9 -34.98 5.02 1.29
CA GLY A 9 -33.61 5.17 1.74
C GLY A 9 -32.68 5.07 0.52
N SER A 10 -31.92 6.13 0.30
CA SER A 10 -30.75 6.13 -0.57
C SER A 10 -29.73 5.19 0.05
N GLU A 11 -29.49 4.06 -0.61
CA GLU A 11 -28.36 3.20 -0.32
C GLU A 11 -27.08 4.00 -0.60
N THR A 12 -26.43 4.45 0.47
CA THR A 12 -25.05 4.92 0.46
C THR A 12 -24.21 3.77 1.01
N ASP A 13 -23.98 2.75 0.19
CA ASP A 13 -23.01 1.70 0.46
C ASP A 13 -21.65 2.16 -0.09
N GLY A 14 -20.59 2.03 0.71
CA GLY A 14 -19.19 2.02 0.24
C GLY A 14 -18.44 3.35 0.02
N PHE A 15 -19.03 4.52 0.22
CA PHE A 15 -18.34 5.80 -0.11
C PHE A 15 -17.24 6.17 0.91
N ILE A 16 -15.95 6.06 0.55
CA ILE A 16 -14.88 6.77 1.26
C ILE A 16 -14.93 8.24 0.82
N SER A 17 -15.73 9.04 1.55
CA SER A 17 -15.87 10.48 1.29
C SER A 17 -14.74 11.32 1.89
N ASP A 18 -13.76 10.70 2.56
CA ASP A 18 -12.79 11.41 3.37
C ASP A 18 -11.47 10.63 3.56
N VAL A 19 -10.46 10.98 2.75
CA VAL A 19 -9.09 10.46 2.90
C VAL A 19 -8.37 11.00 4.15
N SER A 20 -8.95 11.97 4.87
CA SER A 20 -8.41 12.39 6.18
C SER A 20 -8.67 11.40 7.32
N SER A 21 -9.39 10.31 7.02
CA SER A 21 -9.56 9.16 7.90
C SER A 21 -8.45 8.11 7.75
N LEU A 22 -7.54 8.28 6.77
CA LEU A 22 -6.26 7.58 6.77
C LEU A 22 -5.47 8.05 8.01
N PRO A 23 -4.87 7.13 8.79
CA PRO A 23 -4.17 7.48 10.01
C PRO A 23 -3.11 8.55 9.72
N ALA A 24 -3.20 9.67 10.42
CA ALA A 24 -2.30 10.82 10.28
C ALA A 24 -0.86 10.55 10.78
N ASP A 25 -0.44 9.28 10.84
CA ASP A 25 0.87 8.84 11.36
C ASP A 25 1.82 8.37 10.24
N LEU A 26 1.46 8.57 8.97
CA LEU A 26 2.24 8.13 7.80
C LEU A 26 3.16 9.22 7.22
N ALA A 27 3.67 10.12 8.05
CA ALA A 27 4.83 10.90 7.64
C ALA A 27 6.10 10.08 7.95
N PRO A 28 7.08 9.95 7.04
CA PRO A 28 8.37 9.39 7.41
C PRO A 28 8.91 10.25 8.56
N GLU A 29 9.08 9.66 9.74
CA GLU A 29 9.73 10.30 10.88
C GLU A 29 11.19 10.52 10.50
N ALA A 30 11.44 11.66 9.87
CA ALA A 30 12.78 12.18 9.61
C ALA A 30 13.43 12.57 10.96
N GLY A 31 14.03 11.60 11.63
CA GLY A 31 15.11 11.87 12.57
C GLY A 31 15.08 11.12 13.90
N ALA A 32 16.07 10.24 14.02
CA ALA A 32 16.77 9.83 15.23
C ALA A 32 16.09 8.77 16.11
N ASP A 33 16.36 7.50 15.80
CA ASP A 33 16.30 6.43 16.78
C ASP A 33 17.35 6.67 17.90
N PRO A 34 16.94 6.83 19.17
CA PRO A 34 17.86 6.87 20.29
C PRO A 34 18.30 5.44 20.61
N ALA A 35 19.39 4.99 19.97
CA ALA A 35 20.24 3.87 20.35
C ALA A 35 19.88 3.21 21.72
N VAL A 36 19.09 2.14 21.68
CA VAL A 36 18.86 1.31 22.86
C VAL A 36 20.05 0.37 23.03
N SER A 37 21.05 0.85 23.78
CA SER A 37 22.12 0.00 24.29
C SER A 37 21.67 -0.75 25.54
N ALA A 38 21.52 -2.08 25.42
CA ALA A 38 21.82 -3.15 26.41
C ALA A 38 21.12 -4.43 25.91
N GLY A 39 21.69 -5.63 25.86
CA GLY A 39 22.91 -6.19 26.38
C GLY A 39 22.76 -7.71 26.41
N THR A 40 23.69 -8.41 25.75
CA THR A 40 24.09 -9.82 25.97
C THR A 40 22.99 -10.90 26.02
N GLY A 41 22.82 -11.59 24.89
CA GLY A 41 22.92 -13.06 24.84
C GLY A 41 21.65 -13.85 24.52
N ALA A 42 21.53 -14.25 23.26
CA ALA A 42 20.97 -15.55 22.86
C ALA A 42 21.74 -16.03 21.62
N VAL A 43 21.69 -17.33 21.36
CA VAL A 43 22.70 -18.10 20.65
C VAL A 43 22.23 -18.31 19.21
N ALA A 44 23.05 -17.95 18.22
CA ALA A 44 22.88 -18.48 16.87
C ALA A 44 22.94 -20.02 16.96
N GLY A 45 21.81 -20.68 16.68
CA GLY A 45 21.72 -22.12 16.63
C GLY A 45 22.64 -22.66 15.52
N ASP A 46 23.66 -23.43 15.91
CA ASP A 46 24.43 -24.26 15.00
C ASP A 46 23.48 -25.26 14.31
N PRO A 47 23.46 -25.36 12.96
CA PRO A 47 22.57 -26.29 12.25
C PRO A 47 23.05 -27.73 12.45
N GLY A 48 22.73 -28.33 13.62
CA GLY A 48 23.17 -29.68 13.93
C GLY A 48 22.73 -30.32 15.26
N ASP A 49 22.03 -29.63 16.18
CA ASP A 49 21.73 -30.19 17.50
C ASP A 49 20.22 -30.43 17.75
N PRO A 50 19.75 -31.69 17.86
CA PRO A 50 18.37 -31.98 18.23
C PRO A 50 18.27 -32.04 19.77
N GLY A 51 18.15 -30.87 20.40
CA GLY A 51 18.12 -30.73 21.85
C GLY A 51 16.75 -30.32 22.40
N THR A 52 15.95 -31.30 22.82
CA THR A 52 14.70 -31.13 23.59
C THR A 52 14.96 -30.45 24.95
N ALA A 53 14.33 -29.31 25.23
CA ALA A 53 14.19 -28.79 26.59
C ALA A 53 12.82 -28.13 26.77
N GLU A 54 12.16 -28.47 27.88
CA GLU A 54 10.76 -28.16 28.18
C GLU A 54 10.48 -26.67 28.42
N GLU A 55 9.39 -26.19 27.82
CA GLU A 55 8.87 -24.84 28.02
C GLU A 55 7.91 -24.76 29.21
N THR A 56 8.14 -23.80 30.11
CA THR A 56 7.19 -23.41 31.17
C THR A 56 7.34 -21.89 31.45
N PRO A 57 6.38 -21.21 32.11
CA PRO A 57 5.24 -20.52 31.50
C PRO A 57 5.31 -18.99 31.72
N GLU A 58 6.47 -18.39 31.53
CA GLU A 58 6.62 -16.95 31.38
C GLU A 58 7.36 -16.72 30.06
N GLN A 59 6.60 -16.57 28.97
CA GLN A 59 7.09 -16.17 27.65
C GLN A 59 7.79 -14.81 27.78
N ILE A 60 9.08 -14.84 28.11
CA ILE A 60 9.96 -13.71 27.86
C ILE A 60 10.13 -13.70 26.36
N LEU A 61 9.46 -12.75 25.70
CA LEU A 61 9.72 -12.28 24.35
C LEU A 61 11.22 -11.96 24.25
N ALA A 62 12.04 -12.95 23.90
CA ALA A 62 13.47 -12.78 23.81
C ALA A 62 13.77 -12.28 22.42
N ALA A 63 13.97 -10.96 22.29
CA ALA A 63 14.37 -10.36 21.03
C ALA A 63 15.60 -11.09 20.44
N ILE A 64 15.47 -11.50 19.18
CA ILE A 64 16.53 -12.11 18.37
C ILE A 64 17.27 -10.98 17.68
N ILE A 65 18.51 -10.74 18.08
CA ILE A 65 19.30 -9.61 17.59
C ILE A 65 20.52 -10.15 16.84
N GLY A 66 20.67 -9.70 15.60
CA GLY A 66 21.79 -9.95 14.71
C GLY A 66 23.04 -9.14 15.06
N THR A 67 23.83 -8.84 14.04
CA THR A 67 25.13 -8.18 14.09
C THR A 67 25.27 -7.22 12.91
N ASP A 68 26.37 -6.47 12.82
CA ASP A 68 26.66 -5.65 11.62
C ASP A 68 27.19 -6.50 10.43
N ARG A 69 26.81 -7.78 10.33
CA ARG A 69 27.19 -8.71 9.26
C ARG A 69 25.95 -9.50 8.85
N ALA A 70 25.97 -10.02 7.63
CA ALA A 70 25.00 -11.00 7.15
C ALA A 70 24.73 -12.12 8.16
N ASP A 71 23.50 -12.17 8.64
CA ASP A 71 22.97 -13.09 9.62
C ASP A 71 21.83 -13.94 9.03
N ALA A 72 21.47 -15.03 9.72
CA ALA A 72 20.32 -15.85 9.39
C ALA A 72 19.55 -16.13 10.69
N LEU A 73 18.39 -15.51 10.84
CA LEU A 73 17.62 -15.45 12.08
C LEU A 73 16.22 -16.05 11.87
N MET A 74 15.68 -16.72 12.90
CA MET A 74 14.36 -17.35 12.86
C MET A 74 13.69 -17.26 14.23
N GLY A 75 12.46 -16.73 14.28
CA GLY A 75 11.62 -16.60 15.49
C GLY A 75 11.14 -17.95 16.01
N GLY A 76 10.36 -18.65 15.19
CA GLY A 76 9.82 -19.97 15.53
C GLY A 76 8.31 -19.95 15.67
N ASP A 77 7.79 -20.50 16.77
CA ASP A 77 6.35 -20.46 17.06
C ASP A 77 6.08 -19.36 18.10
N GLY A 78 5.00 -18.61 17.91
CA GLY A 78 4.58 -17.51 18.79
C GLY A 78 4.93 -16.15 18.20
N ALA A 79 4.70 -15.10 18.99
CA ALA A 79 5.10 -13.75 18.60
C ALA A 79 6.58 -13.54 18.94
N ASP A 80 7.38 -13.21 17.96
CA ASP A 80 8.82 -12.98 18.05
C ASP A 80 9.20 -11.54 17.67
N SER A 81 10.38 -11.13 18.10
CA SER A 81 10.95 -9.83 17.73
C SER A 81 12.36 -10.04 17.20
N ILE A 82 12.59 -9.69 15.94
CA ILE A 82 13.82 -9.94 15.21
C ILE A 82 14.40 -8.60 14.72
N ASP A 83 15.69 -8.38 14.93
CA ASP A 83 16.43 -7.19 14.51
C ASP A 83 17.76 -7.61 13.85
N GLY A 84 17.89 -7.43 12.54
CA GLY A 84 19.08 -7.78 11.75
C GLY A 84 20.27 -6.84 11.98
N LEU A 85 20.00 -5.58 12.30
CA LEU A 85 20.94 -4.47 12.42
C LEU A 85 21.59 -4.07 11.08
N GLY A 86 22.60 -4.81 10.61
CA GLY A 86 23.21 -4.47 9.34
C GLY A 86 23.97 -5.61 8.71
N GLY A 87 24.10 -5.61 7.40
CA GLY A 87 24.48 -6.83 6.70
C GLY A 87 23.47 -7.11 5.60
N SER A 88 23.51 -8.32 5.07
CA SER A 88 22.46 -8.78 4.17
C SER A 88 21.90 -10.02 4.82
N ASP A 89 20.74 -9.89 5.43
CA ASP A 89 20.22 -10.83 6.41
C ASP A 89 19.12 -11.71 5.81
N ASP A 90 18.99 -12.95 6.30
CA ASP A 90 17.85 -13.86 6.04
C ASP A 90 17.04 -13.93 7.34
N LEU A 91 15.93 -13.21 7.40
CA LEU A 91 15.08 -13.06 8.58
C LEU A 91 13.75 -13.78 8.37
N ARG A 92 13.35 -14.61 9.34
CA ARG A 92 12.09 -15.38 9.30
C ARG A 92 11.35 -15.26 10.62
N GLY A 93 10.12 -14.76 10.62
CA GLY A 93 9.28 -14.70 11.81
C GLY A 93 8.90 -16.11 12.28
N GLY A 94 8.05 -16.78 11.52
CA GLY A 94 7.73 -18.19 11.73
C GLY A 94 6.24 -18.46 11.79
N LEU A 95 5.65 -18.59 12.97
CA LEU A 95 4.21 -18.75 13.13
C LEU A 95 3.74 -17.79 14.22
N GLY A 96 2.80 -16.91 13.92
CA GLY A 96 2.24 -15.97 14.88
C GLY A 96 2.67 -14.54 14.57
N ASP A 97 2.17 -13.58 15.34
CA ASP A 97 2.33 -12.16 15.02
C ASP A 97 3.75 -11.68 15.39
N ASP A 98 4.59 -11.46 14.39
CA ASP A 98 6.00 -11.14 14.55
C ASP A 98 6.32 -9.65 14.33
N THR A 99 7.44 -9.18 14.88
CA THR A 99 8.01 -7.86 14.56
C THR A 99 9.43 -8.03 14.05
N ILE A 100 9.67 -7.70 12.78
CA ILE A 100 10.94 -7.95 12.10
C ILE A 100 11.51 -6.64 11.55
N ARG A 101 12.80 -6.38 11.80
CA ARG A 101 13.54 -5.26 11.21
C ARG A 101 14.79 -5.77 10.52
N GLY A 102 14.97 -5.48 9.22
CA GLY A 102 16.18 -5.79 8.46
C GLY A 102 17.35 -4.93 8.90
N GLY A 103 17.15 -3.61 8.81
CA GLY A 103 18.10 -2.63 9.28
C GLY A 103 18.87 -2.00 8.13
N SER A 104 20.09 -2.46 7.85
CA SER A 104 20.90 -1.88 6.77
C SER A 104 21.57 -2.92 5.90
N GLY A 105 21.34 -2.83 4.59
CA GLY A 105 21.94 -3.62 3.54
C GLY A 105 20.87 -4.20 2.64
N GLN A 106 21.01 -5.44 2.18
CA GLN A 106 20.00 -6.03 1.29
C GLN A 106 19.48 -7.27 1.98
N ASP A 107 18.30 -7.16 2.53
CA ASP A 107 17.71 -8.12 3.44
C ASP A 107 16.62 -8.93 2.73
N TRP A 108 16.52 -10.20 3.14
CA TRP A 108 15.44 -11.08 2.75
C TRP A 108 14.62 -11.37 4.00
N ILE A 109 13.38 -10.87 4.01
CA ILE A 109 12.50 -10.96 5.18
C ILE A 109 11.24 -11.73 4.81
N GLN A 110 10.92 -12.72 5.62
CA GLN A 110 9.68 -13.47 5.54
C GLN A 110 8.99 -13.41 6.91
N GLY A 111 7.78 -12.87 6.96
CA GLY A 111 6.94 -12.86 8.16
C GLY A 111 6.62 -14.29 8.57
N ASP A 112 5.81 -14.96 7.76
CA ASP A 112 5.27 -16.26 8.16
C ASP A 112 5.86 -17.46 7.40
N ALA A 113 5.78 -18.65 7.99
CA ALA A 113 6.08 -19.89 7.32
C ALA A 113 4.99 -20.19 6.27
N ALA A 114 5.37 -20.70 5.09
CA ALA A 114 4.45 -20.99 3.99
C ALA A 114 3.29 -21.99 4.29
N TYR A 115 3.21 -22.54 5.51
CA TYR A 115 2.17 -23.47 5.95
C TYR A 115 1.75 -23.17 7.40
N GLY A 116 0.66 -22.45 7.59
CA GLY A 116 0.17 -22.08 8.92
C GLY A 116 -1.14 -21.30 8.84
N PRO A 117 -1.75 -20.94 9.99
CA PRO A 117 -2.92 -20.07 10.03
C PRO A 117 -2.67 -18.59 9.68
N GLY A 118 -1.47 -18.20 9.25
CA GLY A 118 -1.12 -16.78 9.12
C GLY A 118 -0.75 -16.17 10.48
N GLY A 119 0.17 -15.20 10.48
CA GLY A 119 0.49 -14.29 11.58
C GLY A 119 0.32 -12.86 11.08
N ASN A 120 -0.16 -11.95 11.91
CA ASN A 120 -0.25 -10.55 11.51
C ASN A 120 1.08 -9.86 11.84
N ASP A 121 1.96 -9.73 10.85
CA ASP A 121 3.35 -9.36 11.04
C ASP A 121 3.60 -7.85 10.85
N GLU A 122 4.55 -7.31 11.61
CA GLU A 122 5.09 -5.96 11.43
C GLU A 122 6.52 -6.05 10.88
N ILE A 123 6.72 -5.68 9.61
CA ILE A 123 7.99 -5.85 8.89
C ILE A 123 8.54 -4.50 8.41
N HIS A 124 9.80 -4.22 8.74
CA HIS A 124 10.55 -3.05 8.23
C HIS A 124 11.81 -3.55 7.51
N GLY A 125 11.98 -3.24 6.22
CA GLY A 125 13.18 -3.53 5.45
C GLY A 125 14.37 -2.72 5.95
N GLY A 126 14.23 -1.40 5.88
CA GLY A 126 15.17 -0.45 6.47
C GLY A 126 15.94 0.32 5.42
N SER A 127 17.17 -0.06 5.10
CA SER A 127 17.95 0.67 4.10
C SER A 127 18.67 -0.29 3.17
N GLY A 128 18.56 -0.02 1.86
CA GLY A 128 19.06 -0.84 0.77
C GLY A 128 17.94 -1.67 0.14
N ASP A 129 18.27 -2.42 -0.90
CA ASP A 129 17.27 -3.06 -1.77
C ASP A 129 16.80 -4.39 -1.13
N ASP A 130 15.62 -4.37 -0.51
CA ASP A 130 15.10 -5.46 0.31
C ASP A 130 14.05 -6.31 -0.41
N SER A 131 13.87 -7.54 0.07
CA SER A 131 12.83 -8.47 -0.38
C SER A 131 11.98 -8.90 0.79
N LEU A 132 10.75 -8.39 0.85
CA LEU A 132 9.84 -8.50 1.98
C LEU A 132 8.61 -9.32 1.60
N ALA A 133 8.23 -10.29 2.43
CA ALA A 133 7.02 -11.09 2.22
C ALA A 133 6.30 -11.37 3.54
N GLY A 134 5.06 -10.88 3.69
CA GLY A 134 4.20 -11.14 4.85
C GLY A 134 3.71 -12.60 4.90
N GLN A 135 3.24 -13.09 3.75
CA GLN A 135 2.68 -14.43 3.47
C GLN A 135 1.21 -14.57 3.78
N GLY A 136 0.81 -14.60 5.04
CA GLY A 136 -0.59 -14.79 5.36
C GLY A 136 -0.88 -14.23 6.73
N GLY A 137 -2.08 -13.70 6.91
CA GLY A 137 -2.36 -12.79 8.00
C GLY A 137 -2.61 -11.39 7.43
N ASP A 138 -3.01 -10.47 8.31
CA ASP A 138 -3.14 -9.06 7.93
C ASP A 138 -1.83 -8.36 8.31
N ASP A 139 -0.94 -8.17 7.34
CA ASP A 139 0.44 -7.75 7.53
C ASP A 139 0.62 -6.24 7.37
N LEU A 140 1.66 -5.70 8.02
CA LEU A 140 2.05 -4.30 7.94
C LEU A 140 3.53 -4.20 7.58
N ILE A 141 3.80 -3.77 6.35
CA ILE A 141 5.13 -3.89 5.73
C ILE A 141 5.61 -2.53 5.21
N TRP A 142 6.82 -2.13 5.59
CA TRP A 142 7.54 -0.97 5.07
C TRP A 142 8.84 -1.39 4.39
N GLY A 143 9.04 -0.98 3.13
CA GLY A 143 10.32 -1.08 2.41
C GLY A 143 11.37 -0.15 3.02
N ASP A 144 10.97 1.09 3.29
CA ASP A 144 11.78 2.20 3.80
C ASP A 144 12.68 2.83 2.71
N GLU A 145 14.01 2.77 2.82
CA GLU A 145 14.93 3.34 1.81
C GLU A 145 15.48 2.24 0.91
N GLY A 146 15.28 2.26 -0.40
CA GLY A 146 15.81 1.22 -1.27
C GLY A 146 14.95 1.00 -2.51
N ASP A 147 15.45 0.25 -3.49
CA ASP A 147 14.58 -0.29 -4.55
C ASP A 147 14.02 -1.64 -4.05
N ASP A 148 12.84 -1.63 -3.42
CA ASP A 148 12.33 -2.78 -2.67
C ASP A 148 11.37 -3.68 -3.48
N THR A 149 11.26 -4.93 -3.04
CA THR A 149 10.25 -5.88 -3.52
C THR A 149 9.38 -6.32 -2.34
N ILE A 150 8.11 -5.94 -2.36
CA ILE A 150 7.17 -6.19 -1.25
C ILE A 150 6.01 -7.06 -1.71
N LEU A 151 5.74 -8.13 -0.95
CA LEU A 151 4.62 -9.03 -1.15
C LEU A 151 3.80 -9.09 0.15
N GLY A 152 2.52 -8.68 0.10
CA GLY A 152 1.59 -8.84 1.23
C GLY A 152 1.32 -10.32 1.47
N GLY A 153 0.53 -10.93 0.59
CA GLY A 153 0.28 -12.35 0.60
C GLY A 153 -1.20 -12.66 0.68
N ALA A 154 -1.67 -13.21 1.79
CA ALA A 154 -3.07 -13.57 1.96
C ALA A 154 -3.63 -12.93 3.23
N GLY A 155 -4.57 -12.02 3.08
CA GLY A 155 -5.14 -11.25 4.18
C GLY A 155 -5.27 -9.80 3.75
N SER A 156 -5.67 -8.92 4.67
CA SER A 156 -5.77 -7.49 4.36
C SER A 156 -4.49 -6.79 4.79
N ASP A 157 -3.60 -6.59 3.84
CA ASP A 157 -2.25 -6.09 4.08
C ASP A 157 -2.15 -4.57 3.91
N SER A 158 -1.14 -3.98 4.54
CA SER A 158 -0.78 -2.57 4.40
C SER A 158 0.70 -2.45 4.03
N LEU A 159 0.96 -2.08 2.77
CA LEU A 159 2.28 -2.04 2.16
C LEU A 159 2.70 -0.60 1.86
N PHE A 160 3.91 -0.25 2.28
CA PHE A 160 4.51 1.06 2.07
C PHE A 160 5.88 0.88 1.42
N GLY A 161 6.05 1.34 0.18
CA GLY A 161 7.32 1.24 -0.56
C GLY A 161 8.40 2.08 0.11
N GLY A 162 8.17 3.38 0.15
CA GLY A 162 9.07 4.31 0.84
C GLY A 162 9.83 5.17 -0.16
N ALA A 163 11.15 5.10 -0.17
CA ALA A 163 11.98 5.88 -1.07
C ALA A 163 12.84 4.99 -1.96
N GLY A 164 12.63 5.06 -3.27
CA GLY A 164 13.32 4.28 -4.29
C GLY A 164 12.32 3.76 -5.31
N ASN A 165 12.75 2.87 -6.20
CA ASN A 165 11.86 2.32 -7.22
C ASN A 165 11.35 0.97 -6.73
N ASP A 166 10.14 0.96 -6.20
CA ASP A 166 9.59 -0.19 -5.51
C ASP A 166 8.70 -1.02 -6.42
N TRP A 167 8.71 -2.34 -6.22
CA TRP A 167 7.68 -3.23 -6.74
C TRP A 167 6.88 -3.80 -5.58
N MET A 168 5.56 -3.62 -5.61
CA MET A 168 4.67 -4.07 -4.54
C MET A 168 3.49 -4.87 -5.09
N SER A 169 3.13 -5.94 -4.40
CA SER A 169 1.89 -6.66 -4.67
C SER A 169 1.16 -7.08 -3.41
N GLY A 170 -0.12 -6.73 -3.31
CA GLY A 170 -1.02 -7.15 -2.23
C GLY A 170 -1.28 -8.65 -2.26
N ASN A 171 -1.56 -9.17 -3.46
CA ASN A 171 -1.94 -10.55 -3.75
C ASN A 171 -3.40 -10.86 -3.41
N ASP A 172 -3.70 -11.65 -2.38
CA ASP A 172 -5.08 -12.05 -2.06
C ASP A 172 -5.58 -11.25 -0.83
N GLY A 173 -6.67 -10.51 -0.98
CA GLY A 173 -7.33 -9.81 0.13
C GLY A 173 -7.62 -8.35 -0.20
N ASP A 174 -8.25 -7.63 0.73
CA ASP A 174 -8.53 -6.21 0.55
C ASP A 174 -7.33 -5.41 1.11
N ASP A 175 -6.45 -4.93 0.24
CA ASP A 175 -5.13 -4.41 0.58
C ASP A 175 -5.02 -2.88 0.50
N VAL A 176 -4.01 -2.32 1.16
CA VAL A 176 -3.63 -0.91 1.05
C VAL A 176 -2.17 -0.80 0.61
N LEU A 177 -1.93 -0.23 -0.58
CA LEU A 177 -0.59 -0.03 -1.13
C LEU A 177 -0.30 1.47 -1.26
N VAL A 178 0.83 1.92 -0.73
CA VAL A 178 1.31 3.30 -0.85
C VAL A 178 2.73 3.30 -1.40
N SER A 179 2.92 3.90 -2.57
CA SER A 179 4.20 3.84 -3.28
C SER A 179 5.32 4.56 -2.54
N GLY A 180 5.10 5.83 -2.22
CA GLY A 180 6.13 6.67 -1.63
C GLY A 180 6.77 7.54 -2.71
N GLY A 181 8.09 7.53 -2.84
CA GLY A 181 8.77 8.30 -3.87
C GLY A 181 9.74 7.50 -4.69
N GLY A 182 9.78 7.78 -5.99
CA GLY A 182 10.50 7.05 -7.02
C GLY A 182 9.55 6.51 -8.09
N SER A 183 10.06 5.62 -8.94
CA SER A 183 9.28 5.05 -10.05
C SER A 183 8.80 3.66 -9.68
N ASP A 184 7.57 3.59 -9.18
CA ASP A 184 7.05 2.39 -8.53
C ASP A 184 6.11 1.57 -9.43
N ASP A 185 5.90 0.31 -9.08
CA ASP A 185 4.95 -0.60 -9.74
C ASP A 185 4.12 -1.32 -8.67
N LEU A 186 2.83 -1.00 -8.62
CA LEU A 186 1.87 -1.46 -7.62
C LEU A 186 0.84 -2.37 -8.27
N ASP A 187 0.62 -3.54 -7.69
CA ASP A 187 -0.40 -4.51 -8.09
C ASP A 187 -1.27 -4.92 -6.89
N GLY A 188 -2.52 -4.47 -6.83
CA GLY A 188 -3.43 -4.79 -5.72
C GLY A 188 -3.64 -6.30 -5.63
N GLY A 189 -3.95 -6.92 -6.76
CA GLY A 189 -4.09 -8.35 -6.89
C GLY A 189 -5.56 -8.73 -6.93
N ALA A 190 -6.06 -9.43 -5.93
CA ALA A 190 -7.43 -9.92 -5.85
C ALA A 190 -8.09 -9.47 -4.56
N GLY A 191 -9.16 -8.70 -4.66
CA GLY A 191 -9.85 -8.09 -3.53
C GLY A 191 -10.20 -6.66 -3.86
N ASN A 192 -10.70 -5.89 -2.89
CA ASN A 192 -11.04 -4.50 -3.11
C ASN A 192 -9.93 -3.63 -2.51
N ASP A 193 -9.05 -3.16 -3.37
CA ASP A 193 -7.77 -2.60 -2.93
C ASP A 193 -7.80 -1.07 -2.93
N LEU A 194 -6.96 -0.47 -2.09
CA LEU A 194 -6.66 0.96 -2.08
C LEU A 194 -5.20 1.18 -2.48
N LEU A 195 -4.99 1.73 -3.68
CA LEU A 195 -3.66 2.00 -4.20
C LEU A 195 -3.42 3.50 -4.31
N ILE A 196 -2.34 3.98 -3.71
CA ILE A 196 -1.97 5.39 -3.65
C ILE A 196 -0.58 5.57 -4.26
N GLY A 197 -0.51 6.28 -5.38
CA GLY A 197 0.76 6.67 -6.00
C GLY A 197 1.44 7.83 -5.27
N GLY A 198 2.71 8.06 -5.60
CA GLY A 198 3.52 9.15 -5.09
C GLY A 198 3.07 10.52 -5.62
N ASP A 199 3.31 11.58 -4.83
CA ASP A 199 3.09 12.97 -5.25
C ASP A 199 4.37 13.61 -5.86
N ASP A 200 5.38 12.81 -6.21
CA ASP A 200 6.63 13.29 -6.79
C ASP A 200 6.56 13.49 -8.31
N ASP A 201 7.70 13.80 -8.93
CA ASP A 201 7.78 14.08 -10.38
C ASP A 201 8.16 12.79 -11.16
N GLU A 202 8.20 11.64 -10.50
CA GLU A 202 8.50 10.35 -11.06
C GLU A 202 7.20 9.68 -11.56
N THR A 203 7.21 8.39 -11.87
CA THR A 203 6.04 7.73 -12.46
C THR A 203 5.83 6.40 -11.78
N ALA A 204 4.68 6.26 -11.15
CA ALA A 204 4.17 4.98 -10.70
C ALA A 204 3.27 4.33 -11.77
N TRP A 205 3.33 3.01 -11.85
CA TRP A 205 2.33 2.17 -12.50
C TRP A 205 1.46 1.54 -11.42
N ILE A 206 0.14 1.73 -11.55
CA ILE A 206 -0.84 1.29 -10.57
C ILE A 206 -1.81 0.35 -11.26
N HIS A 207 -1.87 -0.88 -10.79
CA HIS A 207 -2.75 -1.93 -11.28
C HIS A 207 -3.70 -2.34 -10.14
N GLY A 208 -5.00 -2.09 -10.29
CA GLY A 208 -6.02 -2.49 -9.32
C GLY A 208 -6.06 -4.00 -9.17
N GLY A 209 -6.51 -4.68 -10.23
CA GLY A 209 -6.47 -6.14 -10.31
C GLY A 209 -7.86 -6.72 -10.49
N ASP A 210 -8.20 -7.77 -9.74
CA ASP A 210 -9.53 -8.35 -9.68
C ASP A 210 -10.28 -7.78 -8.46
N GLY A 211 -11.36 -7.03 -8.66
CA GLY A 211 -12.21 -6.55 -7.56
C GLY A 211 -12.74 -5.14 -7.78
N GLU A 212 -13.30 -4.50 -6.75
CA GLU A 212 -13.75 -3.10 -6.84
C GLU A 212 -12.69 -2.19 -6.20
N ASP A 213 -11.75 -1.70 -7.00
CA ASP A 213 -10.57 -1.03 -6.48
C ASP A 213 -10.73 0.49 -6.38
N THR A 214 -9.94 1.11 -5.51
CA THR A 214 -9.80 2.57 -5.41
C THR A 214 -8.37 2.99 -5.69
N LEU A 215 -8.16 3.63 -6.83
CA LEU A 215 -6.85 4.08 -7.29
C LEU A 215 -6.73 5.59 -7.13
N MET A 216 -5.70 6.03 -6.43
CA MET A 216 -5.31 7.44 -6.24
C MET A 216 -3.97 7.71 -6.93
N PRO A 217 -3.94 7.83 -8.26
CA PRO A 217 -2.72 8.18 -8.98
C PRO A 217 -2.32 9.64 -8.71
N GLY A 218 -1.02 9.85 -8.54
CA GLY A 218 -0.39 11.16 -8.40
C GLY A 218 -0.10 11.84 -9.75
N ALA A 219 0.82 12.80 -9.74
CA ALA A 219 1.23 13.48 -10.96
C ALA A 219 2.02 12.52 -11.86
N GLY A 220 1.75 12.52 -13.17
CA GLY A 220 2.49 11.68 -14.13
C GLY A 220 2.17 10.18 -14.12
N ASP A 221 1.54 9.67 -13.06
CA ASP A 221 1.23 8.24 -12.88
C ASP A 221 0.31 7.64 -13.95
N PHE A 222 0.45 6.32 -14.10
CA PHE A 222 -0.44 5.49 -14.92
C PHE A 222 -1.28 4.58 -14.03
N ALA A 223 -2.60 4.58 -14.24
CA ALA A 223 -3.54 3.76 -13.51
C ALA A 223 -4.35 2.86 -14.45
N GLU A 224 -4.40 1.57 -14.12
CA GLU A 224 -5.22 0.52 -14.72
C GLU A 224 -6.08 -0.10 -13.63
N GLY A 225 -7.41 -0.03 -13.76
CA GLY A 225 -8.34 -0.64 -12.79
C GLY A 225 -8.39 -2.17 -12.95
N ASN A 226 -8.26 -2.63 -14.19
CA ASN A 226 -8.43 -4.02 -14.63
C ASN A 226 -9.87 -4.54 -14.49
N ALA A 227 -10.12 -5.51 -13.62
CA ALA A 227 -11.35 -6.28 -13.61
C ALA A 227 -12.23 -5.94 -12.41
N GLY A 228 -13.28 -5.16 -12.66
CA GLY A 228 -14.34 -4.94 -11.69
C GLY A 228 -14.90 -3.54 -11.84
N ALA A 229 -15.42 -2.98 -10.76
CA ALA A 229 -16.05 -1.65 -10.79
C ALA A 229 -15.18 -0.66 -10.02
N ASP A 230 -14.25 -0.04 -10.73
CA ASP A 230 -13.14 0.67 -10.09
C ASP A 230 -13.42 2.16 -9.90
N GLN A 231 -12.73 2.75 -8.94
CA GLN A 231 -12.80 4.17 -8.61
C GLN A 231 -11.44 4.84 -8.80
N PHE A 232 -11.38 5.76 -9.76
CA PHE A 232 -10.20 6.61 -9.95
C PHE A 232 -10.40 7.93 -9.22
N VAL A 233 -9.69 8.12 -8.11
CA VAL A 233 -9.77 9.31 -7.27
C VAL A 233 -8.65 10.27 -7.66
N LEU A 234 -9.02 11.35 -8.33
CA LEU A 234 -8.10 12.31 -8.92
C LEU A 234 -8.08 13.61 -8.12
N LYS A 235 -6.88 14.15 -7.89
CA LYS A 235 -6.66 15.49 -7.33
C LYS A 235 -6.10 16.42 -8.40
N PRO A 236 -6.27 17.75 -8.29
CA PRO A 236 -5.51 18.68 -9.11
C PRO A 236 -4.02 18.55 -8.81
N VAL A 237 -3.21 18.39 -9.85
CA VAL A 237 -1.75 18.25 -9.75
C VAL A 237 -1.04 19.42 -10.42
N ASP A 238 0.10 19.82 -9.86
CA ASP A 238 1.05 20.72 -10.50
C ASP A 238 2.05 19.86 -11.28
N GLY A 239 1.86 19.67 -12.59
CA GLY A 239 2.80 18.86 -13.38
C GLY A 239 2.16 18.09 -14.51
N ASP A 240 2.71 16.91 -14.80
CA ASP A 240 2.12 15.98 -15.75
C ASP A 240 0.85 15.36 -15.14
N LEU A 241 -0.18 15.24 -15.97
CA LEU A 241 -1.48 14.72 -15.52
C LEU A 241 -1.40 13.21 -15.32
N PRO A 242 -2.09 12.65 -14.29
CA PRO A 242 -2.30 11.22 -14.21
C PRO A 242 -3.00 10.71 -15.47
N THR A 243 -2.66 9.49 -15.87
CA THR A 243 -3.22 8.80 -17.04
C THR A 243 -3.99 7.56 -16.62
N ILE A 244 -5.29 7.54 -16.91
CA ILE A 244 -6.12 6.34 -16.76
C ILE A 244 -6.13 5.57 -18.08
N ALA A 245 -5.78 4.29 -18.05
CA ALA A 245 -5.45 3.52 -19.25
C ALA A 245 -6.58 2.62 -19.77
N ASP A 246 -7.45 2.08 -18.91
CA ASP A 246 -8.38 1.01 -19.25
C ASP A 246 -9.85 1.21 -18.84
N PHE A 247 -10.19 2.34 -18.22
CA PHE A 247 -11.53 2.72 -17.75
C PHE A 247 -12.71 2.14 -18.56
N ASP A 248 -13.64 1.44 -17.91
CA ASP A 248 -14.92 0.98 -18.43
C ASP A 248 -16.07 1.87 -17.93
N GLY A 249 -16.67 2.66 -18.81
CA GLY A 249 -17.80 3.55 -18.46
C GLY A 249 -19.12 2.84 -18.11
N THR A 250 -19.15 1.51 -18.09
CA THR A 250 -20.29 0.73 -17.62
C THR A 250 -20.17 0.27 -16.17
N GLU A 251 -18.95 0.21 -15.62
CA GLU A 251 -18.64 -0.30 -14.29
C GLU A 251 -17.91 0.77 -13.45
N ASP A 252 -16.92 1.44 -14.03
CA ASP A 252 -16.00 2.33 -13.34
C ASP A 252 -16.54 3.74 -13.10
N ARG A 253 -15.89 4.41 -12.15
CA ARG A 253 -16.20 5.79 -11.75
C ARG A 253 -14.94 6.62 -11.61
N ILE A 254 -15.10 7.91 -11.87
CA ILE A 254 -14.07 8.90 -11.58
C ILE A 254 -14.57 9.79 -10.46
N ILE A 255 -13.71 10.02 -9.48
CA ILE A 255 -13.98 10.92 -8.36
C ILE A 255 -12.95 12.04 -8.41
N LEU A 256 -13.42 13.26 -8.63
CA LEU A 256 -12.58 14.45 -8.55
C LEU A 256 -12.60 14.96 -7.11
N HIS A 257 -11.50 14.76 -6.40
CA HIS A 257 -11.30 15.29 -5.07
C HIS A 257 -10.70 16.70 -5.17
N LEU A 258 -11.56 17.71 -5.13
CA LEU A 258 -11.24 19.09 -5.50
C LEU A 258 -11.25 20.04 -4.28
N PRO A 259 -10.38 21.05 -4.23
CA PRO A 259 -10.47 22.16 -3.28
C PRO A 259 -11.86 22.84 -3.27
N GLU A 260 -12.33 23.31 -2.12
CA GLU A 260 -13.68 23.91 -1.97
C GLU A 260 -13.96 25.02 -3.00
N ASP A 261 -12.97 25.85 -3.31
CA ASP A 261 -13.09 26.96 -4.26
C ASP A 261 -13.26 26.49 -5.72
N MET A 262 -12.78 25.28 -6.05
CA MET A 262 -13.01 24.64 -7.35
C MET A 262 -14.37 23.93 -7.45
N THR A 263 -14.98 23.55 -6.32
CA THR A 263 -16.22 22.77 -6.29
C THR A 263 -17.47 23.59 -6.60
N GLN A 264 -17.50 24.88 -6.23
CA GLN A 264 -18.70 25.70 -6.37
C GLN A 264 -18.94 26.12 -7.83
N GLY A 265 -19.91 25.47 -8.49
CA GLY A 265 -20.24 25.75 -9.89
C GLY A 265 -19.31 25.08 -10.89
N ALA A 266 -18.55 24.09 -10.44
CA ALA A 266 -17.63 23.30 -11.26
C ALA A 266 -18.27 22.89 -12.61
N GLN A 267 -17.60 23.20 -13.71
CA GLN A 267 -17.97 22.76 -15.05
C GLN A 267 -16.99 21.69 -15.49
N ILE A 268 -17.49 20.47 -15.66
CA ILE A 268 -16.72 19.36 -16.22
C ILE A 268 -16.84 19.39 -17.74
N GLN A 269 -15.70 19.35 -18.43
CA GLN A 269 -15.63 19.23 -19.88
C GLN A 269 -14.71 18.09 -20.26
N LEU A 270 -15.19 17.21 -21.13
CA LEU A 270 -14.39 16.17 -21.77
C LEU A 270 -13.89 16.68 -23.13
N VAL A 271 -12.57 16.71 -23.33
CA VAL A 271 -11.94 17.16 -24.58
C VAL A 271 -11.21 15.99 -25.21
N GLN A 272 -11.79 15.46 -26.28
CA GLN A 272 -11.18 14.38 -27.05
C GLN A 272 -10.17 14.94 -28.06
N HIS A 273 -9.02 14.29 -28.16
CA HIS A 273 -7.93 14.62 -29.07
C HIS A 273 -7.80 13.59 -30.20
N ASP A 274 -7.14 14.00 -31.30
CA ASP A 274 -6.95 13.18 -32.49
C ASP A 274 -6.04 11.95 -32.26
N ASP A 275 -5.25 11.96 -31.18
CA ASP A 275 -4.42 10.85 -30.74
C ASP A 275 -5.19 9.77 -29.95
N GLY A 276 -6.49 9.97 -29.75
CA GLY A 276 -7.33 9.06 -28.98
C GLY A 276 -7.24 9.29 -27.48
N THR A 277 -6.67 10.41 -27.01
CA THR A 277 -6.74 10.77 -25.60
C THR A 277 -7.97 11.62 -25.30
N THR A 278 -8.52 11.50 -24.09
CA THR A 278 -9.55 12.41 -23.57
C THR A 278 -8.98 13.13 -22.36
N LEU A 279 -9.07 14.47 -22.36
CA LEU A 279 -8.76 15.28 -21.17
C LEU A 279 -10.03 15.54 -20.38
N ILE A 280 -9.93 15.37 -19.06
CA ILE A 280 -10.95 15.80 -18.11
C ILE A 280 -10.55 17.20 -17.64
N ASN A 281 -11.38 18.19 -17.98
CA ASN A 281 -11.17 19.57 -17.56
C ASN A 281 -12.22 19.99 -16.54
N VAL A 282 -11.78 20.66 -15.48
CA VAL A 282 -12.65 21.30 -14.49
C VAL A 282 -12.43 22.80 -14.57
N ASN A 283 -13.49 23.57 -14.87
CA ASN A 283 -13.43 25.03 -14.98
C ASN A 283 -12.40 25.58 -16.00
N GLY A 284 -11.90 24.73 -16.90
CA GLY A 284 -10.89 25.07 -17.91
C GLY A 284 -9.49 24.52 -17.63
N ASP A 285 -9.26 23.98 -16.42
CA ASP A 285 -7.99 23.38 -16.03
C ASP A 285 -8.07 21.86 -16.16
N ALA A 286 -7.04 21.24 -16.74
CA ALA A 286 -6.99 19.79 -16.92
C ALA A 286 -6.59 19.11 -15.60
N VAL A 287 -7.28 18.04 -15.25
CA VAL A 287 -7.03 17.26 -14.01
C VAL A 287 -6.58 15.83 -14.28
N ALA A 288 -6.93 15.26 -15.43
CA ALA A 288 -6.44 13.95 -15.84
C ALA A 288 -6.47 13.77 -17.35
N ARG A 289 -5.65 12.82 -17.80
CA ARG A 289 -5.67 12.27 -19.14
C ARG A 289 -6.26 10.86 -19.10
N MET A 290 -6.98 10.49 -20.14
CA MET A 290 -7.42 9.12 -20.34
C MET A 290 -7.02 8.63 -21.71
N LEU A 291 -6.51 7.41 -21.78
CA LEU A 291 -6.37 6.67 -23.03
C LEU A 291 -7.75 6.13 -23.40
N GLN A 292 -8.27 6.44 -24.59
CA GLN A 292 -9.67 6.16 -24.90
C GLN A 292 -9.97 4.66 -24.92
N LEU A 293 -10.58 4.18 -23.85
CA LEU A 293 -11.35 2.94 -23.72
C LEU A 293 -12.59 3.22 -22.81
N GLY A 294 -13.68 2.46 -22.98
CA GLY A 294 -14.88 2.49 -22.11
C GLY A 294 -16.04 3.47 -22.36
N GLY A 295 -15.85 4.62 -23.03
CA GLY A 295 -16.99 5.52 -23.30
C GLY A 295 -17.45 6.36 -22.10
N LEU A 296 -16.49 6.91 -21.35
CA LEU A 296 -16.68 7.92 -20.29
C LEU A 296 -17.73 8.99 -20.66
N ARG A 297 -18.61 9.26 -19.71
CA ARG A 297 -19.59 10.35 -19.77
C ARG A 297 -19.46 11.21 -18.53
N VAL A 298 -19.99 12.43 -18.60
CA VAL A 298 -19.92 13.38 -17.47
C VAL A 298 -20.64 12.84 -16.24
N GLU A 299 -21.69 12.02 -16.41
CA GLU A 299 -22.39 11.36 -15.31
C GLU A 299 -21.56 10.32 -14.55
N ASP A 300 -20.46 9.83 -15.12
CA ASP A 300 -19.56 8.86 -14.49
C ASP A 300 -18.53 9.57 -13.57
N ILE A 301 -18.57 10.91 -13.53
CA ILE A 301 -17.66 11.77 -12.76
C ILE A 301 -18.37 12.38 -11.54
N GLY A 302 -17.95 11.97 -10.35
CA GLY A 302 -18.30 12.60 -9.08
C GLY A 302 -17.36 13.74 -8.71
N ILE A 303 -17.84 14.71 -7.93
CA ILE A 303 -17.00 15.74 -7.30
C ILE A 303 -17.16 15.63 -5.79
N VAL A 304 -16.05 15.50 -5.08
CA VAL A 304 -15.97 15.51 -3.62
C VAL A 304 -15.11 16.69 -3.17
N PRO A 305 -15.62 17.57 -2.29
CA PRO A 305 -14.85 18.72 -1.79
C PRO A 305 -13.82 18.30 -0.72
N ILE A 306 -12.58 18.79 -0.83
CA ILE A 306 -11.56 18.71 0.22
C ILE A 306 -11.99 19.64 1.36
N ARG A 307 -12.31 19.10 2.55
CA ARG A 307 -12.51 19.91 3.76
C ARG A 307 -11.16 20.30 4.34
N ALA A 308 -10.91 21.60 4.43
CA ALA A 308 -9.73 22.17 5.10
C ALA A 308 -9.82 22.08 6.64
#